data_AF-A0A954N422-F1
#
_entry.id   AF-A0A954N422-F1
#
_cell.length_a   1.000
_cell.length_b   1.000
_cell.length_c   1.000
_cell.angle_alpha   90.00
_cell.angle_beta   90.00
_cell.angle_gamma   90.00
#
_symmetry.space_group_name_H-M   'P 1'
#
loop_
_entity.id
_entity.type
_entity.pdbx_description
1 polymer ?
#
loop_
_entity_poly.entity_id
_entity_poly.type
_entity_poly.pdbx_seq_one_letter_code
_entity_poly.pdbx_strand_id
1 'polypeptide(L)'
;SVNNRGGATPYSLAYEYASINVNNAAPVLNNAGSPTLDPILINVPSANNPGTLVSDIIARMSPDGGITDTNPNSPQGIAINGLTGTANGIWEFTVNNGTNWTPIGTTGNFNARLLAADPNTRIRYRPNTDFIGEAKIAFVAWDQTTGINGGIAAVGTRGGTTPYSTLYDYASLTII
;
A
#
# COMPACT_ATOMS: atom_id res chain seq x y z
N SER A 1 -54.06 26.14 -32.60
CA SER A 1 -52.72 26.61 -32.19
C SER A 1 -52.02 25.46 -31.51
N VAL A 2 -51.09 24.79 -32.19
CA VAL A 2 -50.31 23.68 -31.65
C VAL A 2 -48.96 24.25 -31.24
N ASN A 3 -48.69 24.29 -29.94
CA ASN A 3 -47.37 24.64 -29.43
C ASN A 3 -46.50 23.38 -29.46
N ASN A 4 -45.39 23.47 -30.19
CA ASN A 4 -44.34 22.46 -30.31
C ASN A 4 -43.99 21.80 -28.97
N ARG A 5 -44.09 20.46 -28.93
CA ARG A 5 -43.29 19.60 -28.05
C ARG A 5 -42.53 18.60 -28.93
N GLY A 6 -41.34 18.99 -29.38
CA GLY A 6 -40.30 18.03 -29.79
C GLY A 6 -39.39 17.76 -28.59
N GLY A 7 -38.84 16.57 -28.35
CA GLY A 7 -38.89 15.31 -29.08
C GLY A 7 -38.31 14.14 -28.24
N ALA A 8 -38.50 12.93 -28.76
CA ALA A 8 -37.76 11.66 -28.60
C ALA A 8 -37.26 11.14 -27.22
N THR A 9 -37.88 10.03 -26.79
CA THR A 9 -37.44 8.95 -25.86
C THR A 9 -37.35 9.23 -24.34
N PRO A 10 -37.90 8.35 -23.47
CA PRO A 10 -37.82 8.47 -22.02
C PRO A 10 -36.55 7.78 -21.49
N TYR A 11 -35.36 8.17 -21.94
CA TYR A 11 -34.11 7.70 -21.35
C TYR A 11 -33.04 8.80 -21.47
N SER A 12 -32.64 9.40 -20.36
CA SER A 12 -31.37 10.13 -20.31
C SER A 12 -30.23 9.11 -20.25
N LEU A 13 -29.25 9.21 -21.16
CA LEU A 13 -27.95 8.51 -21.07
C LEU A 13 -27.05 9.11 -19.97
N ALA A 14 -27.64 9.78 -18.98
CA ALA A 14 -26.90 10.39 -17.90
C ALA A 14 -26.60 9.31 -16.87
N TYR A 15 -25.34 8.90 -16.79
CA TYR A 15 -24.84 8.33 -15.55
C TYR A 15 -24.94 9.42 -14.49
N GLU A 16 -25.97 9.34 -13.65
CA GLU A 16 -25.99 10.07 -12.40
C GLU A 16 -24.98 9.38 -11.48
N TYR A 17 -23.77 9.93 -11.39
CA TYR A 17 -22.86 9.54 -10.33
C TYR A 17 -23.47 10.06 -9.03
N ALA A 18 -24.02 9.16 -8.22
CA ALA A 18 -24.16 9.43 -6.81
C ALA A 18 -22.74 9.62 -6.25
N SER A 19 -22.28 10.87 -6.14
CA SER A 19 -21.10 11.16 -5.34
C SER A 19 -21.49 10.93 -3.89
N ILE A 20 -21.14 9.77 -3.34
CA ILE A 20 -20.95 9.68 -1.90
C ILE A 20 -19.76 10.61 -1.65
N ASN A 21 -20.02 11.77 -1.04
CA ASN A 21 -18.97 12.45 -0.29
C ASN A 21 -18.58 11.48 0.82
N VAL A 22 -17.60 10.61 0.54
CA VAL A 22 -16.89 9.95 1.61
C VAL A 22 -16.15 11.11 2.25
N ASN A 23 -16.55 11.49 3.46
CA ASN A 23 -15.83 12.47 4.29
C ASN A 23 -14.47 11.89 4.70
N ASN A 24 -13.72 11.36 3.74
CA ASN A 24 -12.39 10.85 3.95
C ASN A 24 -11.45 12.04 4.06
N ALA A 25 -10.63 12.06 5.09
CA ALA A 25 -9.39 12.82 5.12
C ALA A 25 -8.23 11.85 4.86
N ALA A 26 -7.36 12.17 3.92
CA ALA A 26 -6.18 11.36 3.66
C ALA A 26 -5.33 11.18 4.93
N PRO A 27 -4.70 10.01 5.13
CA PRO A 27 -3.85 9.77 6.26
C PRO A 27 -2.61 10.67 6.19
N VAL A 28 -2.07 11.03 7.35
CA VAL A 28 -0.82 11.78 7.47
C VAL A 28 0.30 10.79 7.79
N LEU A 29 1.29 10.73 6.91
CA LEU A 29 2.52 9.99 7.12
C LEU A 29 3.60 10.93 7.68
N ASN A 30 4.25 10.53 8.78
CA ASN A 30 5.43 11.19 9.33
C ASN A 30 6.70 10.48 8.84
N ASN A 31 7.47 11.14 7.98
CA ASN A 31 8.70 10.60 7.37
C ASN A 31 9.98 11.02 8.11
N ALA A 32 9.88 11.48 9.35
CA ALA A 32 11.06 11.74 10.19
C ALA A 32 11.69 10.44 10.73
N GLY A 33 10.98 9.32 10.63
CA GLY A 33 11.40 8.00 11.05
C GLY A 33 12.40 7.33 10.10
N SER A 34 12.74 6.10 10.41
CA SER A 34 13.49 5.21 9.51
C SER A 34 12.99 3.79 9.71
N PRO A 35 11.79 3.46 9.21
CA PRO A 35 11.19 2.15 9.42
C PRO A 35 12.06 1.06 8.79
N THR A 36 12.03 -0.13 9.37
CA THR A 36 12.79 -1.27 8.89
C THR A 36 11.92 -2.51 8.84
N LEU A 37 12.20 -3.36 7.86
CA LEU A 37 11.79 -4.76 7.92
C LEU A 37 12.81 -5.54 8.76
N ASP A 38 12.41 -6.72 9.21
CA ASP A 38 13.30 -7.63 9.91
C ASP A 38 14.46 -8.03 8.99
N PRO A 39 15.71 -8.01 9.50
CA PRO A 39 16.84 -8.48 8.73
C PRO A 39 16.68 -9.97 8.45
N ILE A 40 17.25 -10.42 7.32
CA ILE A 40 17.24 -11.83 6.95
C ILE A 40 18.66 -12.32 6.77
N LEU A 41 18.87 -13.61 7.06
CA LEU A 41 20.14 -14.26 6.78
C LEU A 41 20.29 -14.54 5.29
N ILE A 42 21.53 -14.43 4.81
CA ILE A 42 21.95 -14.91 3.50
C ILE A 42 21.53 -16.38 3.35
N ASN A 43 21.00 -16.73 2.17
CA ASN A 43 20.54 -18.07 1.83
C ASN A 43 19.47 -18.65 2.78
N VAL A 44 18.75 -17.83 3.55
CA VAL A 44 17.62 -18.30 4.37
C VAL A 44 16.60 -19.05 3.48
N PRO A 45 16.23 -20.30 3.81
CA PRO A 45 15.18 -20.99 3.09
C PRO A 45 13.88 -20.19 3.15
N SER A 46 13.13 -20.13 2.04
CA SER A 46 11.90 -19.32 2.00
C SER A 46 10.83 -19.81 2.99
N ALA A 47 10.84 -21.08 3.37
CA ALA A 47 9.95 -21.61 4.43
C ALA A 47 10.29 -21.05 5.83
N ASN A 48 11.51 -20.57 6.02
CA ASN A 48 12.03 -20.03 7.29
C ASN A 48 12.07 -18.49 7.30
N ASN A 49 11.58 -17.84 6.24
CA ASN A 49 11.46 -16.39 6.16
C ASN A 49 9.99 -15.99 6.39
N PRO A 50 9.61 -15.64 7.63
CA PRO A 50 8.24 -15.28 7.97
C PRO A 50 7.83 -13.90 7.44
N GLY A 51 8.79 -13.07 7.01
CA GLY A 51 8.57 -11.66 6.69
C GLY A 51 8.14 -10.82 7.89
N THR A 52 7.97 -9.53 7.64
CA THR A 52 7.61 -8.51 8.64
C THR A 52 6.16 -8.10 8.45
N LEU A 53 5.40 -7.97 9.54
CA LEU A 53 4.04 -7.43 9.49
C LEU A 53 4.06 -5.98 9.03
N VAL A 54 3.07 -5.58 8.23
CA VAL A 54 2.91 -4.17 7.83
C VAL A 54 2.69 -3.27 9.04
N SER A 55 1.97 -3.75 10.06
CA SER A 55 1.80 -3.04 11.33
C SER A 55 3.13 -2.79 12.04
N ASP A 56 4.06 -3.74 11.99
CA ASP A 56 5.38 -3.59 12.64
C ASP A 56 6.23 -2.55 11.90
N ILE A 57 6.15 -2.50 10.56
CA ILE A 57 6.83 -1.47 9.77
C ILE A 57 6.32 -0.08 10.17
N ILE A 58 5.00 0.10 10.30
CA ILE A 58 4.38 1.38 10.70
C ILE A 58 4.75 1.75 12.14
N ALA A 59 4.74 0.78 13.06
CA ALA A 59 5.12 0.99 14.46
C ALA A 59 6.61 1.36 14.62
N ARG A 60 7.48 0.96 13.68
CA ARG A 60 8.92 1.30 13.68
C ARG A 60 9.22 2.68 13.11
N MET A 61 8.24 3.38 12.54
CA MET A 61 8.43 4.74 12.02
C MET A 61 8.62 5.76 13.15
N SER A 62 7.84 5.65 14.23
CA SER A 62 7.94 6.55 15.39
C SER A 62 7.36 5.86 16.64
N PRO A 63 7.67 6.33 17.87
CA PRO A 63 7.11 5.76 19.10
C PRO A 63 5.57 5.67 19.14
N ASP A 64 4.89 6.60 18.49
CA ASP A 64 3.42 6.68 18.44
C ASP A 64 2.83 6.08 17.14
N GLY A 65 3.66 5.42 16.33
CA GLY A 65 3.34 5.03 14.96
C GLY A 65 3.57 6.19 13.97
N GLY A 66 3.98 5.88 12.75
CA GLY A 66 4.29 6.91 11.74
C GLY A 66 3.10 7.41 10.94
N ILE A 67 1.88 6.95 11.23
CA ILE A 67 0.68 7.24 10.46
C ILE A 67 -0.44 7.68 11.39
N THR A 68 -1.07 8.80 11.09
CA THR A 68 -2.28 9.30 11.77
C THR A 68 -3.37 9.58 10.76
N ASP A 69 -4.62 9.59 11.23
CA ASP A 69 -5.79 9.85 10.39
C ASP A 69 -6.87 10.53 11.24
N THR A 70 -7.52 11.56 10.70
CA THR A 70 -8.58 12.29 11.41
C THR A 70 -9.96 11.64 11.27
N ASN A 71 -10.11 10.66 10.37
CA ASN A 71 -11.33 9.88 10.25
C ASN A 71 -11.49 8.95 11.47
N PRO A 72 -12.70 8.86 12.06
CA PRO A 72 -12.95 7.92 13.15
C PRO A 72 -12.70 6.47 12.72
N ASN A 73 -11.94 5.71 13.52
CA ASN A 73 -11.66 4.29 13.32
C ASN A 73 -11.06 3.96 11.94
N SER A 74 -10.20 4.82 11.40
CA SER A 74 -9.53 4.60 10.12
C SER A 74 -8.53 3.43 10.19
N PRO A 75 -8.73 2.35 9.40
CA PRO A 75 -7.75 1.28 9.33
C PRO A 75 -6.49 1.73 8.61
N GLN A 76 -5.32 1.39 9.15
CA GLN A 76 -4.04 1.79 8.58
C GLN A 76 -3.50 0.76 7.59
N GLY A 77 -2.64 1.21 6.69
CA GLY A 77 -1.97 0.37 5.71
C GLY A 77 -0.93 1.18 4.95
N ILE A 78 -0.29 0.52 3.99
CA ILE A 78 0.67 1.16 3.08
C ILE A 78 0.34 0.83 1.63
N ALA A 79 0.66 1.76 0.74
CA ALA A 79 0.68 1.53 -0.70
C ALA A 79 2.11 1.60 -1.22
N ILE A 80 2.68 0.44 -1.56
CA ILE A 80 4.07 0.32 -2.02
C ILE A 80 4.15 0.78 -3.47
N ASN A 81 4.83 1.90 -3.71
CA ASN A 81 4.95 2.55 -5.02
C ASN A 81 6.39 2.56 -5.56
N GLY A 82 7.34 1.92 -4.88
CA GLY A 82 8.69 1.71 -5.36
C GLY A 82 9.39 0.54 -4.67
N LEU A 83 10.32 -0.10 -5.38
CA LEU A 83 11.14 -1.21 -4.88
C LEU A 83 12.60 -1.01 -5.31
N THR A 84 13.54 -1.35 -4.44
CA THR A 84 14.95 -1.52 -4.80
C THR A 84 15.38 -2.98 -4.63
N GLY A 85 16.57 -3.33 -5.11
CA GLY A 85 17.09 -4.69 -5.00
C GLY A 85 16.46 -5.71 -5.94
N THR A 86 15.56 -5.31 -6.85
CA THR A 86 14.82 -6.25 -7.74
C THR A 86 15.69 -7.06 -8.70
N ALA A 87 16.95 -6.66 -8.93
CA ALA A 87 17.94 -7.46 -9.66
C ALA A 87 18.58 -8.57 -8.82
N ASN A 88 18.49 -8.47 -7.50
CA ASN A 88 19.19 -9.30 -6.52
C ASN A 88 18.23 -10.15 -5.67
N GLY A 89 16.97 -10.26 -6.07
CA GLY A 89 15.95 -10.99 -5.33
C GLY A 89 14.52 -10.56 -5.68
N ILE A 90 13.57 -11.15 -4.97
CA ILE A 90 12.14 -10.96 -5.22
C ILE A 90 11.46 -10.47 -3.94
N TRP A 91 10.76 -9.35 -4.05
CA TRP A 91 9.83 -8.90 -3.02
C TRP A 91 8.51 -9.66 -3.11
N GLU A 92 8.07 -10.22 -2.00
CA GLU A 92 6.80 -10.94 -1.88
C GLU A 92 5.96 -10.37 -0.73
N PHE A 93 4.66 -10.52 -0.84
CA PHE A 93 3.71 -10.23 0.23
C PHE A 93 2.79 -11.42 0.46
N THR A 94 2.14 -11.42 1.62
CA THR A 94 1.07 -12.34 1.98
C THR A 94 -0.06 -11.55 2.62
N VAL A 95 -1.29 -12.04 2.47
CA VAL A 95 -2.49 -11.55 3.16
C VAL A 95 -3.13 -12.65 4.02
N ASN A 96 -2.43 -13.78 4.19
CA ASN A 96 -2.91 -14.96 4.92
C ASN A 96 -1.82 -15.53 5.85
N ASN A 97 -1.11 -14.61 6.51
CA ASN A 97 -0.10 -14.88 7.54
C ASN A 97 0.99 -15.87 7.08
N GLY A 98 1.43 -15.74 5.82
CA GLY A 98 2.53 -16.50 5.26
C GLY A 98 2.17 -17.89 4.74
N THR A 99 0.88 -18.24 4.70
CA THR A 99 0.41 -19.49 4.06
C THR A 99 0.68 -19.47 2.56
N ASN A 100 0.38 -18.35 1.90
CA ASN A 100 0.67 -18.10 0.49
C ASN A 100 1.44 -16.79 0.34
N TRP A 101 2.50 -16.81 -0.47
CA TRP A 101 3.32 -15.66 -0.80
C TRP A 101 3.17 -15.33 -2.28
N THR A 102 2.91 -14.06 -2.57
CA THR A 102 2.72 -13.54 -3.93
C THR A 102 3.80 -12.50 -4.22
N PRO A 103 4.46 -12.51 -5.39
CA PRO A 103 5.36 -11.43 -5.78
C PRO A 103 4.64 -10.07 -5.74
N ILE A 104 5.29 -9.04 -5.20
CA ILE A 104 4.74 -7.67 -5.22
C ILE A 104 4.55 -7.20 -6.67
N GLY A 105 5.51 -7.55 -7.54
CA GLY A 105 5.54 -7.15 -8.95
C GLY A 105 6.20 -5.79 -9.15
N THR A 106 6.07 -5.24 -10.35
CA THR A 106 6.49 -3.86 -10.64
C THR A 106 5.58 -2.89 -9.89
N THR A 107 6.17 -1.86 -9.28
CA THR A 107 5.43 -0.82 -8.55
C THR A 107 5.76 0.56 -9.12
N GLY A 108 4.83 1.50 -8.92
CA GLY A 108 4.93 2.86 -9.42
C GLY A 108 3.68 3.64 -9.03
N ASN A 109 3.62 4.92 -9.44
CA ASN A 109 2.49 5.78 -9.11
C ASN A 109 1.16 5.33 -9.74
N PHE A 110 1.16 4.45 -10.74
CA PHE A 110 -0.06 3.93 -11.38
C PHE A 110 -0.39 2.49 -10.96
N ASN A 111 0.50 1.85 -10.20
CA ASN A 111 0.46 0.42 -9.93
C ASN A 111 1.09 0.10 -8.56
N ALA A 112 0.69 0.84 -7.53
CA ALA A 112 1.15 0.57 -6.18
C ALA A 112 0.43 -0.65 -5.59
N ARG A 113 1.13 -1.45 -4.80
CA ARG A 113 0.57 -2.59 -4.07
C ARG A 113 -0.02 -2.12 -2.74
N LEU A 114 -1.31 -2.34 -2.53
CA LEU A 114 -2.00 -2.01 -1.29
C LEU A 114 -1.85 -3.14 -0.28
N LEU A 115 -1.36 -2.84 0.92
CA LEU A 115 -1.20 -3.81 2.01
C LEU A 115 -1.73 -3.23 3.32
N ALA A 116 -2.67 -3.95 3.94
CA ALA A 116 -3.28 -3.56 5.20
C ALA A 116 -2.32 -3.76 6.39
N ALA A 117 -2.42 -2.92 7.41
CA ALA A 117 -1.74 -3.10 8.69
C ALA A 117 -2.56 -4.01 9.62
N ASP A 118 -2.70 -5.28 9.23
CA ASP A 118 -3.46 -6.29 9.97
C ASP A 118 -2.57 -7.47 10.42
N PRO A 119 -3.07 -8.39 11.28
CA PRO A 119 -2.29 -9.52 11.77
C PRO A 119 -1.87 -10.56 10.70
N ASN A 120 -2.37 -10.45 9.47
CA ASN A 120 -2.18 -11.45 8.41
C ASN A 120 -1.29 -10.95 7.27
N THR A 121 -1.03 -9.64 7.21
CA THR A 121 -0.39 -9.01 6.06
C THR A 121 1.09 -8.77 6.34
N ARG A 122 1.93 -9.46 5.57
CA ARG A 122 3.39 -9.40 5.74
C ARG A 122 4.10 -9.16 4.41
N ILE A 123 5.29 -8.60 4.52
CA ILE A 123 6.22 -8.39 3.41
C ILE A 123 7.49 -9.18 3.70
N ARG A 124 8.04 -9.82 2.67
CA ARG A 124 9.37 -10.41 2.75
C ARG A 124 10.17 -10.16 1.49
N TYR A 125 11.48 -10.26 1.65
CA TYR A 125 12.42 -10.29 0.54
C TYR A 125 13.04 -11.67 0.42
N ARG A 126 13.09 -12.22 -0.79
CA ARG A 126 13.79 -13.45 -1.12
C ARG A 126 15.06 -13.09 -1.92
N PRO A 127 16.23 -13.04 -1.27
CA PRO A 127 17.46 -12.70 -1.96
C PRO A 127 17.86 -13.81 -2.94
N ASN A 128 18.57 -13.43 -3.99
CA ASN A 128 19.32 -14.37 -4.81
C ASN A 128 20.39 -15.05 -3.94
N THR A 129 20.81 -16.25 -4.35
CA THR A 129 21.87 -16.99 -3.65
C THR A 129 23.11 -16.12 -3.47
N ASP A 130 23.65 -16.18 -2.26
CA ASP A 130 24.86 -15.47 -1.81
C ASP A 130 24.79 -13.92 -1.87
N PHE A 131 23.62 -13.33 -2.06
CA PHE A 131 23.47 -11.88 -2.00
C PHE A 131 23.50 -11.38 -0.54
N ILE A 132 24.45 -10.48 -0.25
CA ILE A 132 24.53 -9.67 0.96
C ILE A 132 24.32 -8.21 0.54
N GLY A 133 23.53 -7.47 1.30
CA GLY A 133 23.29 -6.06 1.00
C GLY A 133 22.00 -5.52 1.60
N GLU A 134 21.42 -4.56 0.90
CA GLU A 134 20.21 -3.87 1.34
C GLU A 134 19.18 -3.83 0.21
N ALA A 135 17.91 -3.99 0.58
CA ALA A 135 16.78 -3.74 -0.30
C ALA A 135 15.78 -2.84 0.43
N LYS A 136 15.01 -2.04 -0.32
CA LYS A 136 14.01 -1.11 0.22
C LYS A 136 12.67 -1.23 -0.50
N ILE A 137 11.62 -0.92 0.23
CA ILE A 137 10.33 -0.54 -0.32
C ILE A 137 10.15 0.97 -0.14
N ALA A 138 9.53 1.63 -1.11
CA ALA A 138 9.02 3.00 -0.97
C ALA A 138 7.49 2.94 -0.91
N PHE A 139 6.88 3.70 0.00
CA PHE A 139 5.45 3.63 0.22
C PHE A 139 4.83 4.96 0.68
N VAL A 140 3.53 5.10 0.45
CA VAL A 140 2.67 6.08 1.14
C VAL A 140 1.76 5.37 2.14
N ALA A 141 1.24 6.11 3.13
CA ALA A 141 0.18 5.60 3.98
C ALA A 141 -1.11 5.39 3.18
N TRP A 142 -1.91 4.41 3.59
CA TRP A 142 -3.19 4.05 3.00
C TRP A 142 -4.24 3.85 4.09
N ASP A 143 -5.38 4.55 4.00
CA ASP A 143 -6.48 4.50 4.99
C ASP A 143 -7.56 3.43 4.70
N GLN A 144 -7.38 2.68 3.62
CA GLN A 144 -8.29 1.64 3.15
C GLN A 144 -9.73 2.07 2.84
N THR A 145 -10.01 3.38 2.73
CA THR A 145 -11.33 3.86 2.30
C THR A 145 -11.68 3.43 0.86
N THR A 146 -10.66 3.22 0.02
CA THR A 146 -10.80 2.59 -1.29
C THR A 146 -9.64 1.62 -1.58
N GLY A 147 -9.89 0.65 -2.46
CA GLY A 147 -8.96 -0.44 -2.75
C GLY A 147 -9.17 -1.64 -1.82
N ILE A 148 -8.44 -2.71 -2.06
CA ILE A 148 -8.51 -3.95 -1.28
C ILE A 148 -7.11 -4.40 -0.87
N ASN A 149 -6.98 -5.08 0.27
CA ASN A 149 -5.71 -5.64 0.71
C ASN A 149 -5.15 -6.63 -0.33
N GLY A 150 -3.88 -6.48 -0.68
CA GLY A 150 -3.23 -7.21 -1.76
C GLY A 150 -3.60 -6.70 -3.17
N GLY A 151 -4.45 -5.67 -3.30
CA GLY A 151 -4.84 -5.08 -4.58
C GLY A 151 -3.77 -4.16 -5.18
N ILE A 152 -4.03 -3.66 -6.40
CA ILE A 152 -3.20 -2.67 -7.08
C ILE A 152 -4.04 -1.40 -7.27
N ALA A 153 -3.43 -0.23 -7.06
CA ALA A 153 -4.09 1.05 -7.32
C ALA A 153 -3.11 2.11 -7.85
N ALA A 154 -3.68 3.12 -8.50
CA ALA A 154 -2.96 4.34 -8.85
C ALA A 154 -2.93 5.30 -7.64
N VAL A 155 -1.73 5.70 -7.26
CA VAL A 155 -1.42 6.58 -6.12
C VAL A 155 -0.76 7.89 -6.57
N GLY A 156 -0.94 8.26 -7.85
CA GLY A 156 -0.38 9.50 -8.42
C GLY A 156 -1.02 10.77 -7.86
N THR A 157 -2.28 10.68 -7.41
CA THR A 157 -3.01 11.75 -6.71
C THR A 157 -3.08 11.40 -5.23
N ARG A 158 -2.73 12.34 -4.34
CA ARG A 158 -2.54 12.12 -2.89
C ARG A 158 -3.08 13.30 -2.07
N GLY A 159 -3.39 13.07 -0.80
CA GLY A 159 -3.94 14.08 0.11
C GLY A 159 -5.44 14.36 -0.09
N GLY A 160 -5.94 15.39 0.58
CA GLY A 160 -7.36 15.77 0.48
C GLY A 160 -8.28 14.63 0.91
N THR A 161 -9.15 14.19 0.01
CA THR A 161 -10.08 13.06 0.22
C THR A 161 -9.59 11.73 -0.36
N THR A 162 -8.40 11.70 -0.96
CA THR A 162 -7.81 10.46 -1.47
C THR A 162 -7.42 9.54 -0.31
N PRO A 163 -7.35 8.22 -0.53
CA PRO A 163 -7.00 7.28 0.54
C PRO A 163 -5.51 7.29 0.91
N TYR A 164 -4.71 8.21 0.36
CA TYR A 164 -3.24 8.14 0.34
C TYR A 164 -2.60 9.41 0.92
N SER A 165 -1.59 9.25 1.77
CA SER A 165 -0.81 10.38 2.29
C SER A 165 -0.05 11.12 1.19
N THR A 166 0.17 12.42 1.38
CA THR A 166 1.00 13.23 0.48
C THR A 166 2.47 12.86 0.57
N LEU A 167 2.98 12.65 1.79
CA LEU A 167 4.33 12.18 2.06
C LEU A 167 4.45 10.68 1.85
N TYR A 168 5.67 10.25 1.56
CA TYR A 168 6.09 8.87 1.42
C TYR A 168 7.31 8.62 2.30
N ASP A 169 7.61 7.35 2.56
CA ASP A 169 8.80 6.92 3.29
C ASP A 169 9.40 5.65 2.68
N TYR A 170 10.57 5.24 3.18
CA TYR A 170 11.26 4.02 2.80
C TYR A 170 11.40 3.10 4.00
N ALA A 171 11.12 1.80 3.81
CA ALA A 171 11.51 0.79 4.78
C ALA A 171 12.66 -0.06 4.23
N SER A 172 13.76 -0.14 4.97
CA SER A 172 14.95 -0.90 4.59
C SER A 172 14.96 -2.30 5.19
N LEU A 173 15.53 -3.25 4.46
CA LEU A 173 15.81 -4.61 4.87
C LEU A 173 17.29 -4.91 4.59
N THR A 174 17.99 -5.38 5.61
CA THR A 174 19.39 -5.83 5.48
C THR A 174 19.44 -7.34 5.31
N ILE A 175 20.31 -7.81 4.41
CA ILE A 175 20.63 -9.20 4.17
C ILE A 175 22.06 -9.43 4.65
N ILE A 176 22.26 -10.31 5.64
CA ILE A 176 23.54 -10.53 6.33
C ILE A 176 23.95 -12.00 6.39
#